data_AF-A0A9X2CXP1-F1
#
_entry.id   AF-A0A9X2CXP1-F1
#
_cell.length_a   1.000
_cell.length_b   1.000
_cell.length_c   1.000
_cell.angle_alpha   90.00
_cell.angle_beta   90.00
_cell.angle_gamma   90.00
#
_symmetry.space_group_name_H-M   'P 1'
#
loop_
_entity.id
_entity.type
_entity.pdbx_description
1 polymer ?
#
loop_
_entity_poly.entity_id
_entity_poly.type
_entity_poly.pdbx_seq_one_letter_code
_entity_poly.pdbx_strand_id
1 'polypeptide(L)'
;MMQRIKVFLQALFCIYLLLISESGFSCACFNFYHLQTLFINQPNVSCQMNTQGIIVMVLITNGKDIAYSNPERCEIRALYHNISRQYAPFSNENSECINELMTACQNLGVPVINNNL
;
A
#
# COMPACT_ATOMS: atom_id res chain seq x y z
N MET A 1 14.46 -21.96 34.16
CA MET A 1 14.86 -20.54 33.97
C MET A 1 15.11 -20.18 32.50
N MET A 2 15.88 -20.98 31.74
CA MET A 2 16.19 -20.72 30.32
C MET A 2 14.99 -20.63 29.35
N GLN A 3 13.91 -21.36 29.60
CA GLN A 3 12.75 -21.38 28.69
C GLN A 3 11.93 -20.08 28.72
N ARG A 4 11.85 -19.42 29.88
CA ARG A 4 11.18 -18.11 30.02
C ARG A 4 11.94 -17.00 29.31
N ILE A 5 13.28 -17.08 29.30
CA ILE A 5 14.15 -16.13 28.60
C ILE A 5 13.99 -16.27 27.08
N LYS A 6 13.86 -17.50 26.56
CA LYS A 6 13.60 -17.74 25.13
C LYS A 6 12.26 -17.15 24.67
N VAL A 7 11.19 -17.36 25.44
CA VAL A 7 9.87 -16.81 25.11
C VAL A 7 9.89 -15.27 25.17
N PHE A 8 10.59 -14.70 26.15
CA PHE A 8 10.74 -13.25 26.28
C PHE A 8 11.54 -12.64 25.12
N LEU A 9 12.65 -13.28 24.71
CA LEU A 9 13.43 -12.87 23.54
C LEU A 9 12.64 -13.00 22.24
N GLN A 10 11.81 -14.04 22.11
CA GLN A 10 10.96 -14.24 20.94
C GLN A 10 9.83 -13.20 20.86
N ALA A 11 9.24 -12.83 22.00
CA ALA A 11 8.28 -11.74 22.08
C ALA A 11 8.92 -10.38 21.76
N LEU A 12 10.13 -10.12 22.28
CA LEU A 12 10.92 -8.93 21.93
C LEU A 12 11.27 -8.88 20.45
N PHE A 13 11.60 -10.01 19.83
CA PHE A 13 11.85 -10.10 18.40
C PHE A 13 10.60 -9.80 17.57
N CYS A 14 9.42 -10.31 17.97
CA CYS A 14 8.16 -9.98 17.32
C CYS A 14 7.79 -8.50 17.48
N ILE A 15 8.00 -7.92 18.66
CA ILE A 15 7.77 -6.48 18.91
C ILE A 15 8.75 -5.64 18.11
N TYR A 16 10.02 -6.04 18.05
CA TYR A 16 11.04 -5.39 17.24
C TYR A 16 10.67 -5.42 15.75
N LEU A 17 10.25 -6.56 15.20
CA LEU A 17 9.75 -6.64 13.82
C LEU A 17 8.54 -5.74 13.56
N LEU A 18 7.63 -5.60 14.53
CA LEU A 18 6.50 -4.66 14.44
C LEU A 18 6.96 -3.21 14.46
N LEU A 19 7.99 -2.87 15.26
CA LEU A 19 8.52 -1.50 15.39
C LEU A 19 9.47 -1.09 14.26
N ILE A 20 10.22 -2.01 13.65
CA ILE A 20 11.08 -1.70 12.49
C ILE A 20 10.25 -1.33 11.25
N SER A 21 8.96 -1.71 11.21
CA SER A 21 8.06 -1.34 10.13
C SER A 21 7.84 0.16 9.98
N GLU A 22 8.27 0.99 10.95
CA GLU A 22 8.22 2.45 10.86
C GLU A 22 9.36 3.09 10.05
N SER A 23 10.30 2.32 9.51
CA SER A 23 11.50 2.88 8.83
C SER A 23 11.59 2.61 7.32
N GLY A 24 10.46 2.36 6.65
CA GLY A 24 10.44 2.30 5.19
C GLY A 24 9.04 2.44 4.61
N PHE A 25 8.75 3.63 4.07
CA PHE A 25 7.63 3.88 3.16
C PHE A 25 6.26 3.37 3.63
N SER A 26 5.71 3.90 4.73
CA SER A 26 4.30 3.64 5.09
C SER A 26 3.42 4.86 4.81
N CYS A 27 2.85 4.93 3.62
CA CYS A 27 1.66 5.70 3.32
C CYS A 27 0.58 5.39 4.36
N ALA A 28 0.08 6.38 5.10
CA ALA A 28 -0.90 6.09 6.16
C ALA A 28 -2.29 5.60 5.65
N CYS A 29 -2.53 5.55 4.34
CA CYS A 29 -3.71 4.86 3.78
C CYS A 29 -3.49 3.39 3.49
N PHE A 30 -2.27 3.03 3.15
CA PHE A 30 -1.96 1.74 2.59
C PHE A 30 -1.05 0.99 3.55
N ASN A 31 -1.25 -0.30 3.57
CA ASN A 31 -0.24 -1.18 4.08
C ASN A 31 0.02 -2.15 2.95
N PHE A 32 1.27 -2.26 2.52
CA PHE A 32 1.65 -3.17 1.45
C PHE A 32 1.08 -4.59 1.61
N TYR A 33 1.11 -5.16 2.83
CA TYR A 33 0.52 -6.47 3.08
C TYR A 33 -1.00 -6.46 2.88
N HIS A 34 -1.67 -5.39 3.31
CA HIS A 34 -3.11 -5.25 3.11
C HIS A 34 -3.46 -5.19 1.62
N LEU A 35 -2.74 -4.39 0.83
CA LEU A 35 -2.89 -4.34 -0.63
C LEU A 35 -2.68 -5.72 -1.26
N GLN A 36 -1.63 -6.44 -0.85
CA GLN A 36 -1.42 -7.80 -1.33
C GLN A 36 -2.61 -8.71 -0.99
N THR A 37 -3.10 -8.71 0.25
CA THR A 37 -4.24 -9.58 0.61
C THR A 37 -5.50 -9.28 -0.18
N LEU A 38 -5.72 -8.02 -0.57
CA LEU A 38 -6.89 -7.62 -1.34
C LEU A 38 -6.80 -8.06 -2.80
N PHE A 39 -5.62 -7.99 -3.41
CA PHE A 39 -5.45 -8.18 -4.85
C PHE A 39 -4.76 -9.49 -5.26
N ILE A 40 -4.09 -10.20 -4.34
CA ILE A 40 -3.40 -11.45 -4.65
C ILE A 40 -4.41 -12.53 -5.06
N ASN A 41 -4.07 -13.27 -6.12
CA ASN A 41 -4.91 -14.32 -6.71
C ASN A 41 -6.32 -13.86 -7.16
N GLN A 42 -6.57 -12.55 -7.23
CA GLN A 42 -7.83 -12.05 -7.77
C GLN A 42 -7.77 -12.06 -9.30
N PRO A 43 -8.85 -12.48 -9.98
CA PRO A 43 -8.93 -12.37 -11.42
C PRO A 43 -8.98 -10.88 -11.83
N ASN A 44 -8.45 -10.57 -13.01
CA ASN A 44 -8.56 -9.25 -13.65
C ASN A 44 -7.95 -8.08 -12.85
N VAL A 45 -6.94 -8.34 -12.02
CA VAL A 45 -6.17 -7.27 -11.40
C VAL A 45 -5.49 -6.45 -12.48
N SER A 46 -5.68 -5.15 -12.42
CA SER A 46 -5.08 -4.18 -13.31
C SER A 46 -4.45 -3.05 -12.50
N CYS A 47 -3.30 -2.58 -12.98
CA CYS A 47 -2.60 -1.45 -12.43
C CYS A 47 -2.54 -0.34 -13.47
N GLN A 48 -2.95 0.86 -13.07
CA GLN A 48 -2.99 2.02 -13.95
C GLN A 48 -2.27 3.17 -13.26
N MET A 49 -1.57 3.98 -14.05
CA MET A 49 -1.01 5.24 -13.59
C MET A 49 -1.40 6.38 -14.53
N ASN A 50 -1.47 7.58 -13.99
CA ASN A 50 -1.54 8.80 -14.78
C ASN A 50 -0.30 9.65 -14.51
N THR A 51 0.24 10.26 -15.55
CA THR A 51 1.45 11.08 -15.49
C THR A 51 1.22 12.46 -16.10
N GLN A 52 1.66 13.50 -15.40
CA GLN A 52 1.69 14.89 -15.88
C GLN A 52 3.12 15.44 -15.70
N GLY A 53 4.09 14.81 -16.36
CA GLY A 53 5.52 15.02 -16.14
C GLY A 53 6.11 14.24 -14.95
N ILE A 54 5.30 13.96 -13.93
CA ILE A 54 5.56 12.99 -12.85
C ILE A 54 4.35 12.05 -12.71
N ILE A 55 4.52 10.93 -12.00
CA ILE A 55 3.38 10.09 -11.62
C ILE A 55 2.51 10.89 -10.65
N VAL A 56 1.28 11.19 -11.05
CA VAL A 56 0.33 11.96 -10.24
C VAL A 56 -0.71 11.07 -9.58
N MET A 57 -0.99 9.92 -10.20
CA MET A 57 -2.00 8.99 -9.73
C MET A 57 -1.59 7.56 -10.02
N VAL A 58 -1.90 6.65 -9.10
CA VAL A 58 -1.81 5.21 -9.30
C VAL A 58 -3.11 4.56 -8.82
N LEU A 59 -3.58 3.55 -9.52
CA LEU A 59 -4.80 2.79 -9.28
C LEU A 59 -4.50 1.29 -9.41
N ILE A 60 -4.96 0.50 -8.44
CA ILE A 60 -5.05 -0.96 -8.50
C ILE A 60 -6.53 -1.32 -8.43
N THR A 61 -7.00 -2.18 -9.33
CA THR A 61 -8.37 -2.68 -9.27
C THR A 61 -8.49 -4.09 -9.84
N ASN A 62 -9.39 -4.90 -9.26
CA ASN A 62 -9.83 -6.20 -9.80
C ASN A 62 -11.27 -6.13 -10.36
N GLY A 63 -11.83 -4.92 -10.52
CA GLY A 63 -13.22 -4.67 -10.92
C GLY A 63 -14.24 -4.65 -9.78
N LYS A 64 -13.88 -5.09 -8.58
CA LYS A 64 -14.71 -5.03 -7.36
C LYS A 64 -14.09 -4.13 -6.30
N ASP A 65 -12.83 -4.39 -6.01
CA ASP A 65 -12.03 -3.66 -5.05
C ASP A 65 -11.12 -2.68 -5.80
N ILE A 66 -10.85 -1.55 -5.15
CA ILE A 66 -10.08 -0.44 -5.70
C ILE A 66 -9.14 0.07 -4.63
N ALA A 67 -7.89 0.35 -4.99
CA ALA A 67 -6.96 1.15 -4.20
C ALA A 67 -6.34 2.21 -5.10
N TYR A 68 -6.40 3.48 -4.72
CA TYR A 68 -5.80 4.55 -5.52
C TYR A 68 -5.25 5.70 -4.68
N SER A 69 -4.23 6.35 -5.24
CA SER A 69 -3.59 7.57 -4.73
C SER A 69 -3.66 8.61 -5.83
N ASN A 70 -4.09 9.83 -5.52
CA ASN A 70 -4.03 10.99 -6.41
C ASN A 70 -3.48 12.20 -5.63
N PRO A 71 -3.28 13.41 -6.20
CA PRO A 71 -2.66 14.51 -5.44
C PRO A 71 -3.43 14.99 -4.19
N GLU A 72 -4.71 14.62 -4.04
CA GLU A 72 -5.58 15.12 -2.97
C GLU A 72 -5.73 14.10 -1.83
N ARG A 73 -5.75 12.80 -2.15
CA ARG A 73 -6.08 11.74 -1.21
C ARG A 73 -5.62 10.36 -1.68
N CYS A 74 -5.65 9.44 -0.73
CA CYS A 74 -5.63 8.01 -0.98
C CYS A 74 -6.92 7.34 -0.50
N GLU A 75 -7.31 6.26 -1.17
CA GLU A 75 -8.52 5.51 -0.87
C GLU A 75 -8.32 4.01 -1.15
N ILE A 76 -8.85 3.17 -0.25
CA ILE A 76 -9.17 1.76 -0.50
C ILE A 76 -10.69 1.63 -0.43
N ARG A 77 -11.28 1.00 -1.43
CA ARG A 77 -12.67 0.59 -1.43
C ARG A 77 -12.74 -0.90 -1.68
N ALA A 78 -13.11 -1.65 -0.66
CA ALA A 78 -13.28 -3.09 -0.71
C ALA A 78 -14.57 -3.49 0.03
N LEU A 79 -15.07 -4.70 -0.22
CA LEU A 79 -16.37 -5.17 0.29
C LEU A 79 -16.58 -4.96 1.81
N TYR A 80 -15.52 -5.13 2.61
CA TYR A 80 -15.58 -5.03 4.07
C TYR A 80 -14.66 -3.95 4.66
N HIS A 81 -13.95 -3.21 3.82
CA HIS A 81 -12.96 -2.23 4.26
C HIS A 81 -12.96 -1.04 3.31
N ASN A 82 -13.29 0.12 3.87
CA ASN A 82 -13.18 1.39 3.18
C ASN A 82 -12.27 2.31 3.98
N ILE A 83 -11.21 2.78 3.33
CA ILE A 83 -10.26 3.74 3.87
C ILE A 83 -10.26 4.91 2.90
N SER A 84 -10.43 6.14 3.39
CA SER A 84 -10.29 7.35 2.58
C SER A 84 -9.64 8.41 3.45
N ARG A 85 -8.50 8.94 3.01
CA ARG A 85 -7.76 9.96 3.76
C ARG A 85 -7.27 11.04 2.82
N GLN A 86 -7.67 12.27 3.10
CA GLN A 86 -7.09 13.44 2.46
C GLN A 86 -5.68 13.66 2.96
N TYR A 87 -4.80 14.12 2.07
CA TYR A 87 -3.45 14.47 2.46
C TYR A 87 -3.41 15.78 3.22
N ALA A 88 -2.45 15.88 4.14
CA ALA A 88 -2.16 17.15 4.78
C ALA A 88 -1.57 18.13 3.75
N PRO A 89 -1.87 19.43 3.84
CA PRO A 89 -1.22 20.45 3.01
C PRO A 89 0.30 20.36 3.13
N PHE A 90 1.01 20.46 2.01
CA PHE A 90 2.48 20.41 1.91
C PHE A 90 3.11 19.08 2.36
N SER A 91 2.34 18.00 2.51
CA SER A 91 2.89 16.67 2.79
C SER A 91 3.42 15.99 1.52
N ASN A 92 4.32 15.03 1.71
CA ASN A 92 4.81 14.12 0.68
C ASN A 92 4.01 12.80 0.62
N GLU A 93 2.87 12.73 1.32
CA GLU A 93 2.11 11.49 1.52
C GLU A 93 1.64 10.89 0.18
N ASN A 94 1.26 11.72 -0.81
CA ASN A 94 0.92 11.22 -2.14
C ASN A 94 2.08 10.44 -2.78
N SER A 95 3.32 10.94 -2.67
CA SER A 95 4.48 10.25 -3.24
C SER A 95 4.74 8.92 -2.54
N GLU A 96 4.54 8.85 -1.23
CA GLU A 96 4.69 7.61 -0.45
C GLU A 96 3.62 6.60 -0.83
N CYS A 97 2.36 7.05 -0.95
CA CYS A 97 1.23 6.23 -1.37
C CYS A 97 1.35 5.73 -2.82
N ILE A 98 1.85 6.57 -3.73
CA ILE A 98 2.20 6.17 -5.10
C ILE A 98 3.27 5.07 -5.07
N ASN A 99 4.34 5.24 -4.30
CA ASN A 99 5.42 4.25 -4.21
C ASN A 99 4.91 2.90 -3.68
N GLU A 100 4.03 2.91 -2.68
CA GLU A 100 3.40 1.68 -2.17
C GLU A 100 2.54 0.98 -3.21
N LEU A 101 1.68 1.71 -3.92
CA LEU A 101 0.84 1.11 -4.97
C LEU A 101 1.69 0.55 -6.12
N MET A 102 2.73 1.28 -6.54
CA MET A 102 3.66 0.81 -7.58
C MET A 102 4.39 -0.45 -7.14
N THR A 103 4.85 -0.50 -5.89
CA THR A 103 5.49 -1.68 -5.30
C THR A 103 4.51 -2.85 -5.22
N ALA A 104 3.25 -2.61 -4.86
CA ALA A 104 2.20 -3.64 -4.86
C ALA A 104 1.97 -4.20 -6.27
N CYS A 105 1.84 -3.34 -7.30
CA CYS A 105 1.69 -3.77 -8.69
C CYS A 105 2.83 -4.66 -9.17
N GLN A 106 4.08 -4.26 -8.86
CA GLN A 106 5.27 -5.05 -9.19
C GLN A 106 5.25 -6.43 -8.53
N ASN A 107 4.88 -6.50 -7.24
CA ASN A 107 4.82 -7.78 -6.51
C ASN A 107 3.65 -8.67 -6.94
N LEU A 108 2.56 -8.08 -7.42
CA LEU A 108 1.45 -8.81 -8.04
C LEU A 108 1.81 -9.33 -9.44
N GLY A 109 2.95 -8.91 -10.02
CA GLY A 109 3.36 -9.27 -11.37
C GLY A 109 2.48 -8.66 -12.45
N VAL A 110 1.78 -7.57 -12.14
CA VAL A 110 0.82 -6.91 -13.05
C VAL A 110 1.50 -5.71 -13.72
N PRO A 111 1.47 -5.60 -15.06
CA PRO A 111 2.03 -4.44 -15.73
C PRO A 111 1.26 -3.17 -15.37
N VAL A 112 1.99 -2.07 -15.17
CA VAL A 112 1.39 -0.76 -14.92
C VAL A 112 1.14 -0.07 -16.25
N ILE A 113 -0.13 0.22 -16.56
CA ILE A 113 -0.55 0.89 -17.80
C ILE A 113 -0.57 2.40 -17.56
N ASN A 114 0.11 3.17 -18.41
CA ASN A 114 0.02 4.64 -18.36
C ASN A 114 -1.16 5.14 -19.21
N ASN A 115 -2.12 5.80 -18.58
CA ASN A 115 -3.33 6.27 -19.24
C ASN A 115 -3.28 7.72 -19.74
N ASN A 116 -2.19 8.48 -19.48
CA ASN A 116 -1.94 9.86 -19.97
C ASN A 116 -3.24 10.63 -20.32
N LEU A 117 -4.03 10.95 -19.31
CA LEU A 117 -5.26 11.74 -19.47
C LEU A 117 -4.92 13.23 -19.49
#